data_AF-A0A2H0P868-F1
#
_entry.id   AF-A0A2H0P868-F1
#
_cell.length_a   1.000
_cell.length_b   1.000
_cell.length_c   1.000
_cell.angle_alpha   90.00
_cell.angle_beta   90.00
_cell.angle_gamma   90.00
#
_symmetry.space_group_name_H-M   'P 1'
#
loop_
_entity.id
_entity.type
_entity.pdbx_description
1 polymer ?
#
loop_
_entity_poly.entity_id
_entity_poly.type
_entity_poly.pdbx_seq_one_letter_code
_entity_poly.pdbx_strand_id
1 'polypeptide(L)'
;MFGRDQKMLRTFFKKIFPWLVAAAIFAYLFNKYPIEHVWNSLKLMNIPYFCALAICYFVLMYFLDTFVITKILCHFGHEASFKELLPARGLTYLIMIINYAASQAAFALYQNRKHGLAMSEMFGIFGIIVALDLYILAVLAFVTTFFTTWPFEIWGMNIAYFVRAFTLVGIVLFALNLLFWRGAFGNIKFLEKFRTKDFFSVLSRARLRDYVVVGLYRLPVHIFIMVGMYIAIKPFNATVPFVNVLSNIPIIFFIGVLPISPGGIGASNVALVELLKPFITSPLIAQGIATAGDLLLSFSLVWMLANYIMKAVTGVICLKFVSKDLFKTGGEKKEGQSVPDVAALSGDL
;
A
#
# COMPACT_ATOMS: atom_id res chain seq x y z
N MET A 1 34.99 13.54 -19.02
CA MET A 1 34.85 12.22 -18.36
C MET A 1 34.24 12.27 -16.95
N PHE A 2 34.36 13.35 -16.18
CA PHE A 2 33.88 13.43 -14.78
C PHE A 2 32.34 13.36 -14.53
N GLY A 3 31.49 13.53 -15.55
CA GLY A 3 30.03 13.57 -15.36
C GLY A 3 29.33 12.20 -15.28
N ARG A 4 29.95 11.12 -15.78
CA ARG A 4 29.33 9.78 -15.83
C ARG A 4 29.45 9.07 -14.48
N ASP A 5 30.60 9.20 -13.83
CA ASP A 5 30.88 8.58 -12.52
C ASP A 5 30.10 9.25 -11.40
N GLN A 6 29.96 10.59 -11.41
CA GLN A 6 29.10 11.30 -10.45
C GLN A 6 27.62 10.93 -10.60
N LYS A 7 27.14 10.68 -11.82
CA LYS A 7 25.75 10.24 -12.07
C LYS A 7 25.53 8.80 -11.61
N MET A 8 26.51 7.91 -11.79
CA MET A 8 26.49 6.55 -11.26
C MET A 8 26.51 6.54 -9.73
N LEU A 9 27.42 7.27 -9.10
CA LEU A 9 27.49 7.44 -7.64
C LEU A 9 26.19 7.97 -7.05
N ARG A 10 25.62 9.03 -7.64
CA ARG A 10 24.34 9.59 -7.17
C ARG A 10 23.18 8.61 -7.32
N THR A 11 23.18 7.80 -8.37
CA THR A 11 22.14 6.76 -8.60
C THR A 11 22.31 5.59 -7.64
N PHE A 12 23.55 5.20 -7.36
CA PHE A 12 23.91 4.16 -6.39
C PHE A 12 23.54 4.56 -4.97
N PHE A 13 23.93 5.75 -4.52
CA PHE A 13 23.54 6.31 -3.22
C PHE A 13 22.02 6.41 -3.06
N LYS A 14 21.29 6.86 -4.07
CA LYS A 14 19.81 6.90 -4.03
C LYS A 14 19.18 5.51 -3.87
N LYS A 15 19.80 4.46 -4.39
CA LYS A 15 19.31 3.08 -4.28
C LYS A 15 19.66 2.45 -2.93
N ILE A 16 20.85 2.72 -2.39
CA ILE A 16 21.36 2.08 -1.18
C ILE A 16 20.93 2.81 0.09
N PHE A 17 20.77 4.13 0.04
CA PHE A 17 20.43 4.93 1.22
C PHE A 17 19.18 4.42 1.97
N PRO A 18 18.05 4.10 1.31
CA PRO A 18 16.89 3.55 2.02
C PRO A 18 17.18 2.22 2.73
N TRP A 19 18.04 1.37 2.16
CA TRP A 19 18.45 0.10 2.78
C TRP A 19 19.37 0.31 3.98
N LEU A 20 20.29 1.29 3.90
CA LEU A 20 21.11 1.68 5.05
C LEU A 20 20.24 2.22 6.18
N VAL A 21 19.23 3.04 5.88
CA VAL A 21 18.27 3.53 6.86
C VAL A 21 17.50 2.37 7.50
N ALA A 22 17.01 1.42 6.70
CA ALA A 22 16.34 0.23 7.23
C ALA A 22 17.26 -0.62 8.14
N ALA A 23 18.52 -0.81 7.74
CA ALA A 23 19.51 -1.52 8.52
C ALA A 23 19.83 -0.79 9.83
N ALA A 24 19.96 0.53 9.81
CA ALA A 24 20.15 1.35 11.01
C ALA A 24 18.94 1.28 11.96
N ILE A 25 17.72 1.29 11.42
CA ILE A 25 16.50 1.11 12.22
C ILE A 25 16.49 -0.27 12.89
N PHE A 26 16.85 -1.34 12.18
CA PHE A 26 16.95 -2.66 12.80
C PHE A 26 18.10 -2.77 13.80
N ALA A 27 19.25 -2.17 13.53
CA ALA A 27 20.34 -2.10 14.51
C ALA A 27 19.89 -1.39 15.79
N TYR A 28 19.14 -0.28 15.66
CA TYR A 28 18.51 0.39 16.79
C TYR A 28 17.51 -0.50 17.53
N LEU A 29 16.59 -1.15 16.79
CA LEU A 29 15.60 -2.04 17.37
C LEU A 29 16.24 -3.21 18.12
N PHE A 30 17.24 -3.86 17.55
CA PHE A 30 17.91 -5.00 18.18
C PHE A 30 18.88 -4.60 19.29
N ASN A 31 19.33 -3.35 19.33
CA ASN A 31 20.01 -2.80 20.50
C ASN A 31 19.02 -2.56 21.67
N LYS A 32 17.80 -2.11 21.37
CA LYS A 32 16.75 -1.87 22.38
C LYS A 32 16.04 -3.16 22.82
N TYR A 33 15.88 -4.12 21.92
CA TYR A 33 15.18 -5.39 22.08
C TYR A 33 16.08 -6.52 21.56
N PRO A 34 16.94 -7.11 22.42
CA PRO A 34 17.95 -8.05 21.96
C PRO A 34 17.32 -9.26 21.26
N ILE A 35 17.99 -9.75 20.21
CA ILE A 35 17.50 -10.80 19.32
C ILE A 35 17.06 -12.04 20.10
N GLU A 36 17.76 -12.39 21.18
CA GLU A 36 17.43 -13.52 22.04
C GLU A 36 16.04 -13.37 22.69
N HIS A 37 15.69 -12.19 23.20
CA HIS A 37 14.38 -11.94 23.81
C HIS A 37 13.25 -11.96 22.78
N VAL A 38 13.50 -11.41 21.58
CA VAL A 38 12.57 -11.46 20.45
C VAL A 38 12.33 -12.92 20.02
N TRP A 39 13.40 -13.70 19.92
CA TRP A 39 13.33 -15.11 19.56
C TRP A 39 12.59 -15.94 20.62
N ASN A 40 12.88 -15.70 21.90
CA ASN A 40 12.20 -16.39 22.99
C ASN A 40 10.71 -16.01 23.05
N SER A 41 10.36 -14.75 22.81
CA SER A 41 8.95 -14.32 22.72
C SER A 41 8.22 -14.98 21.55
N LEU A 42 8.90 -15.24 20.43
CA LEU A 42 8.33 -15.95 19.29
C LEU A 42 7.96 -17.40 19.62
N LYS A 43 8.74 -18.07 20.47
CA LYS A 43 8.45 -19.46 20.92
C LYS A 43 7.17 -19.56 21.75
N LEU A 44 6.72 -18.46 22.36
CA LEU A 44 5.51 -18.40 23.19
C LEU A 44 4.22 -18.30 22.34
N MET A 45 4.36 -18.09 21.02
CA MET A 45 3.24 -17.97 20.10
C MET A 45 2.59 -19.33 19.84
N ASN A 46 1.26 -19.37 19.85
CA ASN A 46 0.50 -20.51 19.33
C ASN A 46 0.62 -20.58 17.80
N ILE A 47 1.57 -21.38 17.31
CA ILE A 47 1.89 -21.50 15.88
C ILE A 47 0.68 -21.96 15.04
N PRO A 48 -0.05 -23.04 15.39
CA PRO A 48 -1.23 -23.45 14.62
C PRO A 48 -2.27 -22.35 14.49
N TYR A 49 -2.58 -21.66 15.59
CA TYR A 49 -3.55 -20.57 15.58
C TYR A 49 -3.06 -19.39 14.73
N PHE A 50 -1.79 -19.00 14.86
CA PHE A 50 -1.19 -17.96 14.03
C PHE A 50 -1.24 -18.30 12.54
N CYS A 51 -0.82 -19.51 12.16
CA CYS A 51 -0.80 -19.94 10.76
C CYS A 51 -2.20 -19.94 10.15
N ALA A 52 -3.19 -20.51 10.85
CA ALA A 52 -4.58 -20.52 10.40
C ALA A 52 -5.11 -19.09 10.20
N LEU A 53 -4.81 -18.19 11.13
CA LEU A 53 -5.24 -16.80 11.07
C LEU A 53 -4.54 -16.03 9.94
N ALA A 54 -3.22 -16.18 9.78
CA ALA A 54 -2.45 -15.51 8.73
C ALA A 54 -2.90 -15.95 7.33
N ILE A 55 -3.14 -17.25 7.13
CA ILE A 55 -3.65 -17.78 5.86
C ILE A 55 -5.06 -17.25 5.59
N CYS A 56 -5.97 -17.36 6.57
CA CYS A 56 -7.35 -16.90 6.42
C CYS A 56 -7.40 -15.39 6.12
N TYR A 57 -6.68 -14.58 6.90
CA TYR A 57 -6.57 -13.14 6.68
C TYR A 57 -6.06 -12.83 5.27
N PHE A 58 -4.97 -13.47 4.85
CA PHE A 58 -4.38 -13.22 3.54
C PHE A 58 -5.34 -13.58 2.40
N VAL A 59 -5.97 -14.75 2.46
CA VAL A 59 -6.93 -15.20 1.44
C VAL A 59 -8.10 -14.22 1.36
N LEU A 60 -8.75 -13.90 2.48
CA LEU A 60 -9.87 -12.97 2.48
C LEU A 60 -9.46 -11.58 1.97
N MET A 61 -8.30 -11.07 2.40
CA MET A 61 -7.77 -9.79 1.94
C MET A 61 -7.49 -9.78 0.44
N TYR A 62 -6.93 -10.87 -0.09
CA TYR A 62 -6.62 -11.01 -1.52
C TYR A 62 -7.89 -10.97 -2.37
N PHE A 63 -8.94 -11.69 -1.96
CA PHE A 63 -10.23 -11.67 -2.65
C PHE A 63 -10.91 -10.29 -2.52
N LEU A 64 -10.90 -9.69 -1.32
CA LEU A 64 -11.49 -8.38 -1.07
C LEU A 64 -10.82 -7.29 -1.92
N ASP A 65 -9.48 -7.23 -1.92
CA ASP A 65 -8.72 -6.25 -2.69
C ASP A 65 -8.95 -6.39 -4.20
N THR A 66 -8.98 -7.64 -4.70
CA THR A 66 -9.30 -7.92 -6.10
C THR A 66 -10.72 -7.49 -6.46
N PHE A 67 -11.69 -7.78 -5.58
CA PHE A 67 -13.09 -7.42 -5.79
C PHE A 67 -13.27 -5.90 -5.85
N VAL A 68 -12.66 -5.19 -4.91
CA VAL A 68 -12.67 -3.73 -4.86
C VAL A 68 -12.06 -3.11 -6.11
N ILE A 69 -10.90 -3.60 -6.57
CA ILE A 69 -10.28 -3.12 -7.82
C ILE A 69 -11.18 -3.40 -9.02
N THR A 70 -11.81 -4.59 -9.08
CA THR A 70 -12.77 -4.93 -10.13
C THR A 70 -13.89 -3.88 -10.19
N LYS A 71 -14.50 -3.56 -9.05
CA LYS A 71 -15.58 -2.57 -8.97
C LYS A 71 -15.13 -1.16 -9.33
N ILE A 72 -13.92 -0.77 -8.93
CA ILE A 72 -13.36 0.54 -9.29
C ILE A 72 -13.14 0.63 -10.81
N LEU A 73 -12.57 -0.40 -11.44
CA LEU A 73 -12.37 -0.40 -12.89
C LEU A 73 -13.71 -0.35 -13.65
N CYS A 74 -14.72 -1.11 -13.21
CA CYS A 74 -16.07 -1.02 -13.77
C CYS A 74 -16.71 0.36 -13.59
N HIS A 75 -16.48 1.02 -12.45
CA HIS A 75 -16.96 2.40 -12.22
C HIS A 75 -16.40 3.40 -13.23
N PHE A 76 -15.14 3.21 -13.65
CA PHE A 76 -14.52 4.03 -14.70
C PHE A 76 -14.84 3.55 -16.14
N GLY A 77 -15.77 2.60 -16.30
CA GLY A 77 -16.25 2.16 -17.62
C GLY A 77 -15.44 1.02 -18.24
N HIS A 78 -14.57 0.35 -17.49
CA HIS A 78 -13.83 -0.81 -17.98
C HIS A 78 -14.54 -2.12 -17.64
N GLU A 79 -14.73 -2.96 -18.65
CA GLU A 79 -15.22 -4.33 -18.48
C GLU A 79 -14.12 -5.18 -17.83
N ALA A 80 -14.20 -5.34 -16.52
CA ALA A 80 -13.24 -6.11 -15.75
C ALA A 80 -13.92 -7.31 -15.08
N SER A 81 -13.46 -8.52 -15.39
CA SER A 81 -13.95 -9.73 -14.74
C SER A 81 -13.12 -10.06 -13.50
N PHE A 82 -13.78 -10.32 -12.37
CA PHE A 82 -13.11 -10.72 -11.13
C PHE A 82 -12.19 -11.94 -11.33
N LYS A 83 -12.67 -12.95 -12.09
CA LYS A 83 -11.91 -14.19 -12.36
C LYS A 83 -10.63 -13.92 -13.14
N GLU A 84 -10.65 -12.91 -13.99
CA GLU A 84 -9.50 -12.51 -14.79
C GLU A 84 -8.52 -11.65 -13.98
N LEU A 85 -9.04 -10.72 -13.18
CA LEU A 85 -8.21 -9.84 -12.37
C LEU A 85 -7.53 -10.57 -11.22
N LEU A 86 -8.13 -11.64 -10.69
CA LEU A 86 -7.59 -12.39 -9.57
C LEU A 86 -6.14 -12.85 -9.84
N PRO A 87 -5.82 -13.68 -10.85
CA PRO A 87 -4.44 -14.09 -11.11
C PRO A 87 -3.51 -12.92 -11.46
N ALA A 88 -4.02 -11.88 -12.14
CA ALA A 88 -3.25 -10.68 -12.41
C ALA A 88 -2.84 -9.96 -11.10
N ARG A 89 -3.77 -9.88 -10.15
CA ARG A 89 -3.55 -9.21 -8.87
C ARG A 89 -2.58 -10.01 -8.02
N GLY A 90 -2.76 -11.32 -7.97
CA GLY A 90 -1.84 -12.23 -7.28
C GLY A 90 -0.41 -12.10 -7.81
N LEU A 91 -0.23 -11.98 -9.13
CA LEU A 91 1.09 -11.75 -9.72
C LEU A 91 1.72 -10.44 -9.25
N THR A 92 0.94 -9.35 -9.20
CA THR A 92 1.45 -8.05 -8.75
C THR A 92 1.83 -8.01 -7.27
N TYR A 93 1.46 -9.03 -6.48
CA TYR A 93 1.93 -9.15 -5.10
C TYR A 93 3.43 -9.42 -4.98
N LEU A 94 4.08 -10.01 -5.99
CA LEU A 94 5.54 -10.13 -6.02
C LEU A 94 6.21 -8.75 -5.97
N ILE A 95 5.66 -7.81 -6.74
CA ILE A 95 6.15 -6.42 -6.79
C ILE A 95 5.74 -5.67 -5.52
N MET A 96 4.58 -6.01 -4.95
CA MET A 96 4.05 -5.39 -3.74
C MET A 96 4.92 -5.64 -2.50
N ILE A 97 5.67 -6.74 -2.46
CA ILE A 97 6.66 -7.00 -1.40
C ILE A 97 7.74 -5.91 -1.40
N ILE A 98 8.13 -5.44 -2.58
CA ILE A 98 9.15 -4.38 -2.73
C ILE A 98 8.52 -3.01 -2.49
N ASN A 99 7.40 -2.73 -3.16
CA ASN A 99 6.72 -1.46 -3.06
C ASN A 99 5.26 -1.53 -3.54
N TYR A 100 4.35 -0.99 -2.72
CA TYR A 100 2.92 -0.95 -3.03
C TYR A 100 2.58 -0.11 -4.28
N ALA A 101 3.11 1.11 -4.39
CA ALA A 101 2.84 1.96 -5.54
C ALA A 101 3.39 1.37 -6.84
N ALA A 102 4.56 0.73 -6.80
CA ALA A 102 5.12 0.00 -7.93
C ALA A 102 4.25 -1.19 -8.36
N SER A 103 3.62 -1.89 -7.40
CA SER A 103 2.66 -2.96 -7.69
C SER A 103 1.43 -2.44 -8.44
N GLN A 104 0.90 -1.28 -8.05
CA GLN A 104 -0.21 -0.64 -8.76
C GLN A 104 0.18 -0.20 -10.18
N ALA A 105 1.39 0.35 -10.35
CA ALA A 105 1.94 0.68 -11.67
C ALA A 105 2.12 -0.55 -12.56
N ALA A 106 2.58 -1.67 -11.98
CA ALA A 106 2.70 -2.92 -12.71
C ALA A 106 1.34 -3.51 -13.11
N PHE A 107 0.33 -3.36 -12.25
CA PHE A 107 -1.03 -3.74 -12.58
C PHE A 107 -1.61 -2.86 -13.70
N ALA A 108 -1.35 -1.56 -13.70
CA ALA A 108 -1.71 -0.65 -14.80
C ALA A 108 -1.06 -1.07 -16.12
N LEU A 109 0.23 -1.41 -16.11
CA LEU A 109 0.95 -1.92 -17.29
C LEU A 109 0.35 -3.23 -17.79
N TYR A 110 -0.03 -4.14 -16.88
CA TYR A 110 -0.70 -5.39 -17.24
C TYR A 110 -2.01 -5.13 -17.99
N GLN A 111 -2.84 -4.21 -17.48
CA GLN A 111 -4.11 -3.85 -18.11
C GLN A 111 -3.91 -3.25 -19.51
N ASN A 112 -2.92 -2.37 -19.67
CA ASN A 112 -2.58 -1.82 -20.97
C ASN A 112 -2.14 -2.90 -21.96
N ARG A 113 -1.27 -3.83 -21.55
CA ARG A 113 -0.74 -4.86 -22.45
C ARG A 113 -1.74 -5.94 -22.81
N LYS A 114 -2.63 -6.30 -21.88
CA LYS A 114 -3.60 -7.36 -22.09
C LYS A 114 -4.88 -6.89 -22.77
N HIS A 115 -5.38 -5.71 -22.38
CA HIS A 115 -6.66 -5.19 -22.83
C HIS A 115 -6.54 -3.96 -23.74
N GLY A 116 -5.33 -3.50 -24.04
CA GLY A 116 -5.12 -2.32 -24.89
C GLY A 116 -5.52 -0.99 -24.25
N LEU A 117 -5.87 -0.97 -22.96
CA LEU A 117 -6.33 0.22 -22.25
C LEU A 117 -5.24 1.29 -22.20
N ALA A 118 -5.60 2.56 -22.37
CA ALA A 118 -4.63 3.65 -22.40
C ALA A 118 -3.82 3.72 -21.09
N MET A 119 -2.49 3.80 -21.19
CA MET A 119 -1.63 3.86 -20.00
C MET A 119 -1.93 5.06 -19.11
N SER A 120 -2.20 6.21 -19.72
CA SER A 120 -2.60 7.43 -19.02
C SER A 120 -3.86 7.22 -18.17
N GLU A 121 -4.82 6.47 -18.69
CA GLU A 121 -6.07 6.17 -18.00
C GLU A 121 -5.83 5.24 -16.81
N MET A 122 -5.11 4.15 -17.03
CA MET A 122 -4.78 3.20 -15.96
C MET A 122 -3.96 3.87 -14.84
N PHE A 123 -2.90 4.62 -15.20
CA PHE A 123 -2.12 5.36 -14.20
C PHE A 123 -2.95 6.41 -13.46
N GLY A 124 -3.91 7.05 -14.13
CA GLY A 124 -4.83 7.98 -13.50
C GLY A 124 -5.71 7.30 -12.45
N ILE A 125 -6.35 6.18 -12.80
CA ILE A 125 -7.21 5.40 -11.89
C ILE A 125 -6.40 4.90 -10.69
N PHE A 126 -5.28 4.22 -10.93
CA PHE A 126 -4.44 3.70 -9.85
C PHE A 126 -3.78 4.82 -9.03
N GLY A 127 -3.48 5.97 -9.65
CA GLY A 127 -3.02 7.17 -8.95
C GLY A 127 -4.08 7.70 -7.98
N ILE A 128 -5.36 7.75 -8.40
CA ILE A 128 -6.48 8.09 -7.52
C ILE A 128 -6.59 7.10 -6.36
N ILE A 129 -6.48 5.79 -6.63
CA ILE A 129 -6.52 4.75 -5.57
C ILE A 129 -5.42 4.98 -4.54
N VAL A 130 -4.16 5.13 -4.98
CA VAL A 130 -3.01 5.32 -4.07
C VAL A 130 -3.14 6.61 -3.28
N ALA A 131 -3.56 7.71 -3.93
CA ALA A 131 -3.78 8.98 -3.24
C ALA A 131 -4.89 8.87 -2.20
N LEU A 132 -6.02 8.22 -2.53
CA LEU A 132 -7.12 8.03 -1.60
C LEU A 132 -6.79 7.08 -0.46
N ASP A 133 -6.00 6.02 -0.69
CA ASP A 133 -5.50 5.17 0.39
C ASP A 133 -4.70 5.99 1.42
N LEU A 134 -3.81 6.86 0.94
CA LEU A 134 -3.06 7.79 1.79
C LEU A 134 -3.98 8.76 2.53
N TYR A 135 -4.99 9.33 1.87
CA TYR A 135 -5.95 10.23 2.51
C TYR A 135 -6.81 9.50 3.55
N ILE A 136 -7.27 8.28 3.27
CA ILE A 136 -8.04 7.48 4.22
C ILE A 136 -7.20 7.21 5.47
N LEU A 137 -5.94 6.79 5.31
CA LEU A 137 -5.03 6.59 6.44
C LEU A 137 -4.80 7.89 7.23
N ALA A 138 -4.57 9.02 6.55
CA ALA A 138 -4.35 10.31 7.18
C ALA A 138 -5.59 10.83 7.92
N VAL A 139 -6.79 10.63 7.35
CA VAL A 139 -8.07 11.02 7.97
C VAL A 139 -8.38 10.11 9.16
N LEU A 140 -8.18 8.80 9.03
CA LEU A 140 -8.35 7.88 10.16
C LEU A 140 -7.39 8.23 11.30
N ALA A 141 -6.11 8.46 11.00
CA ALA A 141 -5.12 8.93 11.97
C ALA A 141 -5.48 10.29 12.58
N PHE A 142 -6.06 11.20 11.80
CA PHE A 142 -6.53 12.50 12.29
C PHE A 142 -7.67 12.36 13.30
N VAL A 143 -8.71 11.60 12.94
CA VAL A 143 -9.89 11.36 13.78
C VAL A 143 -9.47 10.77 15.12
N THR A 144 -8.50 9.88 15.13
CA THR A 144 -8.09 9.16 16.34
C THR A 144 -7.33 10.05 17.32
N THR A 145 -6.71 11.14 16.86
CA THR A 145 -6.12 12.15 17.74
C THR A 145 -7.11 12.81 18.70
N PHE A 146 -8.44 12.64 18.50
CA PHE A 146 -9.47 13.16 19.39
C PHE A 146 -9.98 12.14 20.42
N PHE A 147 -9.75 10.84 20.20
CA PHE A 147 -10.32 9.76 21.02
C PHE A 147 -9.31 9.07 21.92
N THR A 148 -8.02 9.31 21.73
CA THR A 148 -6.97 8.67 22.52
C THR A 148 -6.03 9.67 23.16
N THR A 149 -5.89 9.59 24.48
CA THR A 149 -4.88 10.30 25.28
C THR A 149 -3.56 9.59 25.15
N TRP A 150 -2.87 9.87 24.06
CA TRP A 150 -1.52 9.42 23.85
C TRP A 150 -0.54 10.38 24.49
N PRO A 151 0.64 9.91 24.95
CA PRO A 151 1.79 10.78 25.00
C PRO A 151 2.11 11.13 23.54
N PHE A 152 1.52 12.22 23.05
CA PHE A 152 1.75 12.67 21.67
C PHE A 152 3.19 13.10 21.46
N GLU A 153 4.01 13.19 22.51
CA GLU A 153 5.40 13.54 22.42
C GLU A 153 6.29 12.31 22.22
N ILE A 154 6.75 12.11 20.99
CA ILE A 154 7.90 11.24 20.71
C ILE A 154 9.08 12.15 20.38
N TRP A 155 10.15 12.06 21.18
CA TRP A 155 11.36 12.90 21.04
C TRP A 155 11.07 14.41 21.06
N GLY A 156 10.13 14.84 21.90
CA GLY A 156 9.73 16.25 22.03
C GLY A 156 8.86 16.78 20.88
N MET A 157 8.47 15.93 19.91
CA MET A 157 7.55 16.30 18.85
C MET A 157 6.15 15.78 19.15
N ASN A 158 5.15 16.69 19.17
CA ASN A 158 3.75 16.34 19.28
C ASN A 158 3.25 15.72 17.95
N ILE A 159 3.20 14.39 17.87
CA ILE A 159 2.72 13.61 16.73
C ILE A 159 1.28 13.95 16.39
N ALA A 160 0.40 14.23 17.37
CA ALA A 160 -0.95 14.68 17.05
C ALA A 160 -0.94 15.97 16.24
N TYR A 161 -0.14 16.96 16.65
CA TYR A 161 -0.03 18.21 15.92
C TYR A 161 0.51 17.96 14.51
N PHE A 162 1.54 17.13 14.36
CA PHE A 162 2.07 16.77 13.06
C PHE A 162 1.02 16.09 12.17
N VAL A 163 0.33 15.06 12.67
CA VAL A 163 -0.73 14.36 11.93
C VAL A 163 -1.87 15.32 11.59
N ARG A 164 -2.29 16.18 12.52
CA ARG A 164 -3.34 17.19 12.28
C ARG A 164 -2.93 18.18 11.19
N ALA A 165 -1.74 18.77 11.29
CA ALA A 165 -1.22 19.69 10.30
C ALA A 165 -1.07 19.01 8.93
N PHE A 166 -0.50 17.80 8.90
CA PHE A 166 -0.32 17.03 7.67
C PHE A 166 -1.66 16.72 7.00
N THR A 167 -2.65 16.22 7.75
CA THR A 167 -3.97 15.90 7.20
C THR A 167 -4.69 17.16 6.72
N LEU A 168 -4.61 18.29 7.44
CA LEU A 168 -5.18 19.57 7.00
C LEU A 168 -4.54 20.06 5.71
N VAL A 169 -3.20 20.03 5.61
CA VAL A 169 -2.49 20.36 4.36
C VAL A 169 -2.93 19.42 3.25
N GLY A 170 -3.08 18.13 3.52
CA GLY A 170 -3.61 17.15 2.57
C GLY A 170 -5.01 17.51 2.07
N ILE A 171 -5.94 17.87 2.96
CA ILE A 171 -7.30 18.28 2.60
C ILE A 171 -7.26 19.54 1.72
N VAL A 172 -6.43 20.53 2.08
CA VAL A 172 -6.26 21.75 1.27
C VAL A 172 -5.70 21.41 -0.11
N LEU A 173 -4.66 20.58 -0.20
CA LEU A 173 -4.08 20.13 -1.47
C LEU A 173 -5.09 19.35 -2.32
N PHE A 174 -5.92 18.52 -1.70
CA PHE A 174 -7.01 17.81 -2.37
C PHE A 174 -8.06 18.78 -2.92
N ALA A 175 -8.48 19.76 -2.13
CA ALA A 175 -9.42 20.80 -2.57
C ALA A 175 -8.82 21.63 -3.73
N LEU A 176 -7.55 22.04 -3.62
CA LEU A 176 -6.83 22.75 -4.68
C LEU A 176 -6.70 21.88 -5.94
N ASN A 177 -6.47 20.58 -5.81
CA ASN A 177 -6.45 19.65 -6.93
C ASN A 177 -7.80 19.62 -7.66
N LEU A 178 -8.91 19.51 -6.93
CA LEU A 178 -10.26 19.55 -7.51
C LEU A 178 -10.54 20.88 -8.21
N LEU A 179 -10.19 22.01 -7.58
CA LEU A 179 -10.35 23.34 -8.14
C LEU A 179 -9.49 23.53 -9.40
N PHE A 180 -8.28 22.98 -9.39
CA PHE A 180 -7.35 23.03 -10.52
C PHE A 180 -7.92 22.34 -11.76
N TRP A 181 -8.44 21.12 -11.61
CA TRP A 181 -9.03 20.39 -12.73
C TRP A 181 -10.32 21.02 -13.24
N ARG A 182 -11.08 21.69 -12.37
CA ARG A 182 -12.28 22.47 -12.72
C ARG A 182 -11.98 23.82 -13.38
N GLY A 183 -10.73 24.25 -13.42
CA GLY A 183 -10.34 25.53 -14.04
C GLY A 183 -10.63 26.76 -13.19
N ALA A 184 -10.78 26.60 -11.87
CA ALA A 184 -11.04 27.72 -10.96
C ALA A 184 -9.89 28.75 -10.92
N PHE A 185 -8.67 28.37 -11.35
CA PHE A 185 -7.50 29.26 -11.40
C PHE A 185 -7.35 30.01 -12.75
N GLY A 186 -8.37 30.01 -13.60
CA GLY A 186 -8.40 30.74 -14.87
C GLY A 186 -7.50 30.17 -15.98
N ASN A 187 -7.38 30.92 -17.09
CA ASN A 187 -6.65 30.53 -18.31
C ASN A 187 -5.18 30.92 -18.26
N ILE A 188 -4.47 30.49 -17.22
CA ILE A 188 -3.02 30.65 -17.16
C ILE A 188 -2.40 29.64 -18.15
N LYS A 189 -1.79 30.13 -19.24
CA LYS A 189 -1.29 29.32 -20.38
C LYS A 189 -0.46 28.08 -19.97
N PHE A 190 0.36 28.18 -18.93
CA PHE A 190 1.16 27.04 -18.44
C PHE A 190 0.29 25.96 -17.79
N LEU A 191 -0.67 26.36 -16.97
CA LEU A 191 -1.59 25.45 -16.26
C LEU A 191 -2.54 24.77 -17.26
N GLU A 192 -2.99 25.51 -18.28
CA GLU A 192 -3.81 24.97 -19.37
C GLU A 192 -3.07 23.92 -20.20
N LYS A 193 -1.81 24.19 -20.56
CA LYS A 193 -0.92 23.22 -21.22
C LYS A 193 -0.69 21.95 -20.38
N PHE A 194 -0.75 22.07 -19.05
CA PHE A 194 -0.62 20.91 -18.16
C PHE A 194 -1.93 20.12 -18.07
N ARG A 195 -3.07 20.81 -18.09
CA ARG A 195 -4.42 20.21 -18.04
C ARG A 195 -4.77 19.41 -19.29
N THR A 196 -4.28 19.82 -20.45
CA THR A 196 -4.58 19.19 -21.75
C THR A 196 -3.72 17.97 -22.09
N LYS A 197 -2.77 17.59 -21.24
CA LYS A 197 -1.96 16.38 -21.48
C LYS A 197 -2.76 15.11 -21.22
N ASP A 198 -2.68 14.17 -22.15
CA ASP A 198 -3.37 12.87 -22.09
C ASP A 198 -3.12 12.10 -20.79
N PHE A 199 -1.92 12.24 -20.20
CA PHE A 199 -1.54 11.59 -18.93
C PHE A 199 -2.48 11.93 -17.76
N PHE A 200 -3.09 13.11 -17.79
CA PHE A 200 -4.01 13.57 -16.75
C PHE A 200 -5.48 13.53 -17.19
N SER A 201 -5.78 12.81 -18.26
CA SER A 201 -7.15 12.70 -18.80
C SER A 201 -8.16 12.18 -17.77
N VAL A 202 -7.79 11.22 -16.92
CA VAL A 202 -8.67 10.73 -15.86
C VAL A 202 -8.83 11.75 -14.74
N LEU A 203 -7.74 12.38 -14.30
CA LEU A 203 -7.77 13.40 -13.25
C LEU A 203 -8.58 14.64 -13.65
N SER A 204 -8.51 15.03 -14.93
CA SER A 204 -9.29 16.14 -15.48
C SER A 204 -10.79 15.83 -15.61
N ARG A 205 -11.15 14.56 -15.84
CA ARG A 205 -12.56 14.11 -15.94
C ARG A 205 -13.15 13.72 -14.58
N ALA A 206 -12.32 13.33 -13.62
CA ALA A 206 -12.73 12.84 -12.31
C ALA A 206 -13.50 13.91 -11.54
N ARG A 207 -14.70 13.55 -11.10
CA ARG A 207 -15.58 14.37 -10.27
C ARG A 207 -15.43 13.96 -8.82
N LEU A 208 -15.90 14.80 -7.89
CA LEU A 208 -15.93 14.48 -6.45
C LEU A 208 -16.61 13.13 -6.18
N ARG A 209 -17.67 12.81 -6.95
CA ARG A 209 -18.36 11.52 -6.90
C ARG A 209 -17.41 10.34 -7.11
N ASP A 210 -16.47 10.43 -8.05
CA ASP A 210 -15.53 9.35 -8.35
C ASP A 210 -14.59 9.11 -7.18
N TYR A 211 -14.09 10.18 -6.55
CA TYR A 211 -13.27 10.07 -5.35
C TYR A 211 -14.04 9.46 -4.17
N VAL A 212 -15.30 9.87 -3.97
CA VAL A 212 -16.16 9.30 -2.91
C VAL A 212 -16.44 7.82 -3.18
N VAL A 213 -16.80 7.45 -4.41
CA VAL A 213 -17.08 6.04 -4.77
C VAL A 213 -15.84 5.18 -4.59
N VAL A 214 -14.68 5.61 -5.09
CA VAL A 214 -13.42 4.90 -4.87
C VAL A 214 -13.11 4.78 -3.37
N GLY A 215 -13.24 5.88 -2.62
CA GLY A 215 -13.02 5.89 -1.18
C GLY A 215 -13.93 4.91 -0.43
N LEU A 216 -15.22 4.86 -0.78
CA LEU A 216 -16.19 3.92 -0.20
C LEU A 216 -15.85 2.46 -0.52
N TYR A 217 -15.37 2.16 -1.72
CA TYR A 217 -14.90 0.81 -2.05
C TYR A 217 -13.59 0.45 -1.35
N ARG A 218 -12.70 1.41 -1.09
CA ARG A 218 -11.42 1.19 -0.38
C ARG A 218 -11.59 1.12 1.14
N LEU A 219 -12.64 1.72 1.71
CA LEU A 219 -12.84 1.74 3.16
C LEU A 219 -12.94 0.33 3.79
N PRO A 220 -13.69 -0.64 3.24
CA PRO A 220 -13.72 -2.01 3.73
C PRO A 220 -12.34 -2.68 3.81
N VAL A 221 -11.45 -2.39 2.85
CA VAL A 221 -10.07 -2.91 2.87
C VAL A 221 -9.31 -2.40 4.09
N HIS A 222 -9.40 -1.11 4.39
CA HIS A 222 -8.72 -0.52 5.54
C HIS A 222 -9.30 -1.04 6.86
N ILE A 223 -10.63 -1.17 6.96
CA ILE A 223 -11.29 -1.76 8.12
C ILE A 223 -10.83 -3.21 8.32
N PHE A 224 -10.78 -3.99 7.24
CA PHE A 224 -10.32 -5.38 7.29
C PHE A 224 -8.89 -5.49 7.79
N ILE A 225 -8.00 -4.59 7.35
CA ILE A 225 -6.62 -4.51 7.85
C ILE A 225 -6.59 -4.23 9.36
N MET A 226 -7.37 -3.25 9.84
CA MET A 226 -7.40 -2.88 11.26
C MET A 226 -7.96 -4.00 12.16
N VAL A 227 -9.04 -4.65 11.72
CA VAL A 227 -9.60 -5.83 12.40
C VAL A 227 -8.61 -6.99 12.36
N GLY A 228 -7.94 -7.21 11.22
CA GLY A 228 -6.88 -8.20 11.08
C GLY A 228 -5.77 -8.01 12.11
N MET A 229 -5.25 -6.79 12.25
CA MET A 229 -4.23 -6.46 13.24
C MET A 229 -4.70 -6.67 14.68
N TYR A 230 -5.96 -6.34 14.99
CA TYR A 230 -6.54 -6.56 16.32
C TYR A 230 -6.59 -8.05 16.70
N ILE A 231 -6.91 -8.92 15.74
CA ILE A 231 -7.01 -10.37 16.01
C ILE A 231 -5.63 -11.04 15.90
N ALA A 232 -4.72 -10.52 15.06
CA ALA A 232 -3.43 -11.11 14.77
C ALA A 232 -2.46 -11.15 15.96
N ILE A 233 -2.71 -10.36 17.02
CA ILE A 233 -1.91 -10.38 18.24
C ILE A 233 -2.34 -11.49 19.23
N LYS A 234 -3.57 -12.01 19.09
CA LYS A 234 -4.13 -13.04 19.99
C LYS A 234 -3.31 -14.35 20.05
N PRO A 235 -2.66 -14.84 18.97
CA PRO A 235 -1.78 -16.00 19.04
C PRO A 235 -0.61 -15.88 20.02
N PHE A 236 -0.25 -14.66 20.43
CA PHE A 236 0.76 -14.40 21.46
C PHE A 236 0.17 -14.35 22.89
N ASN A 237 -1.10 -14.75 23.08
CA ASN A 237 -1.84 -14.56 24.33
C ASN A 237 -1.79 -13.11 24.81
N ALA A 238 -1.86 -12.18 23.87
CA ALA A 238 -1.83 -10.75 24.11
C ALA A 238 -3.06 -10.08 23.52
N THR A 239 -3.43 -8.96 24.10
CA THR A 239 -4.57 -8.15 23.68
C THR A 239 -4.17 -6.68 23.70
N VAL A 240 -4.72 -5.92 22.75
CA VAL A 240 -4.68 -4.46 22.72
C VAL A 240 -6.12 -4.02 22.55
N PRO A 241 -6.62 -3.05 23.34
CA PRO A 241 -8.00 -2.57 23.17
C PRO A 241 -8.24 -2.12 21.73
N PHE A 242 -9.39 -2.50 21.16
CA PHE A 242 -9.68 -2.25 19.73
C PHE A 242 -9.58 -0.77 19.37
N VAL A 243 -9.99 0.13 20.27
CA VAL A 243 -9.87 1.58 20.10
C VAL A 243 -8.42 2.01 19.87
N ASN A 244 -7.46 1.41 20.58
CA ASN A 244 -6.03 1.69 20.40
C ASN A 244 -5.49 1.11 19.10
N VAL A 245 -5.98 -0.06 18.65
CA VAL A 245 -5.63 -0.58 17.32
C VAL A 245 -6.15 0.35 16.23
N LEU A 246 -7.45 0.68 16.27
CA LEU A 246 -8.10 1.60 15.34
C LEU A 246 -7.38 2.95 15.31
N SER A 247 -6.85 3.39 16.45
CA SER A 247 -6.18 4.69 16.57
C SER A 247 -4.79 4.74 16.00
N ASN A 248 -4.04 3.64 16.10
CA ASN A 248 -2.61 3.64 15.86
C ASN A 248 -2.20 2.93 14.60
N ILE A 249 -2.95 1.92 14.18
CA ILE A 249 -2.68 1.21 12.93
C ILE A 249 -2.66 2.16 11.72
N PRO A 250 -3.57 3.14 11.57
CA PRO A 250 -3.47 4.12 10.48
C PRO A 250 -2.16 4.92 10.50
N ILE A 251 -1.69 5.32 11.68
CA ILE A 251 -0.43 6.06 11.86
C ILE A 251 0.77 5.15 11.51
N ILE A 252 0.75 3.90 11.97
CA ILE A 252 1.79 2.90 11.69
C ILE A 252 1.92 2.68 10.18
N PHE A 253 0.80 2.50 9.47
CA PHE A 253 0.81 2.35 8.01
C PHE A 253 1.21 3.63 7.31
N PHE A 254 0.74 4.79 7.78
CA PHE A 254 1.15 6.08 7.24
C PHE A 254 2.68 6.26 7.29
N ILE A 255 3.30 5.99 8.44
CA ILE A 255 4.77 6.00 8.61
C ILE A 255 5.42 4.97 7.66
N GLY A 256 4.83 3.78 7.53
CA GLY A 256 5.33 2.75 6.64
C GLY A 256 5.27 3.10 5.14
N VAL A 257 4.41 4.02 4.72
CA VAL A 257 4.34 4.46 3.32
C VAL A 257 5.34 5.59 3.03
N LEU A 258 5.85 6.28 4.05
CA LEU A 258 6.88 7.30 3.84
C LEU A 258 8.12 6.66 3.18
N PRO A 259 8.72 7.31 2.16
CA PRO A 259 9.85 6.77 1.41
C PRO A 259 11.18 6.87 2.20
N ILE A 260 11.14 6.48 3.47
CA ILE A 260 12.27 6.48 4.40
C ILE A 260 12.98 5.12 4.34
N SER A 261 12.22 4.02 4.20
CA SER A 261 12.75 2.67 4.04
C SER A 261 12.00 1.87 2.95
N PRO A 262 12.64 0.87 2.32
CA PRO A 262 12.00 0.02 1.32
C PRO A 262 10.78 -0.68 1.92
N GLY A 263 9.61 -0.47 1.30
CA GLY A 263 8.35 -1.07 1.75
C GLY A 263 7.93 -0.72 3.19
N GLY A 264 8.51 0.33 3.79
CA GLY A 264 8.26 0.68 5.19
C GLY A 264 8.88 -0.29 6.21
N ILE A 265 9.77 -1.18 5.76
CA ILE A 265 10.44 -2.16 6.60
C ILE A 265 11.24 -1.43 7.68
N GLY A 266 11.17 -1.91 8.92
CA GLY A 266 11.82 -1.28 10.07
C GLY A 266 11.01 -0.12 10.62
N ALA A 267 10.71 0.91 9.83
CA ALA A 267 9.96 2.09 10.27
C ALA A 267 8.56 1.74 10.80
N SER A 268 7.82 0.88 10.08
CA SER A 268 6.52 0.39 10.53
C SER A 268 6.63 -0.52 11.77
N ASN A 269 7.73 -1.28 11.92
CA ASN A 269 7.98 -2.11 13.11
C ASN A 269 8.25 -1.24 14.35
N VAL A 270 9.11 -0.22 14.24
CA VAL A 270 9.36 0.74 15.32
C VAL A 270 8.06 1.43 15.70
N ALA A 271 7.34 1.95 14.70
CA ALA A 271 6.06 2.59 14.94
C ALA A 271 5.12 1.63 15.67
N LEU A 272 4.95 0.39 15.20
CA LEU A 272 4.08 -0.58 15.85
C LEU A 272 4.45 -0.82 17.31
N VAL A 273 5.74 -1.01 17.61
CA VAL A 273 6.22 -1.26 18.97
C VAL A 273 5.99 -0.04 19.85
N GLU A 274 6.56 1.12 19.51
CA GLU A 274 6.46 2.33 20.34
C GLU A 274 5.02 2.78 20.51
N LEU A 275 4.21 2.59 19.46
CA LEU A 275 2.82 2.96 19.48
C LEU A 275 2.00 1.96 20.35
N LEU A 276 2.09 0.65 20.14
CA LEU A 276 1.20 -0.28 20.86
C LEU A 276 1.69 -0.70 22.25
N LYS A 277 2.96 -0.47 22.59
CA LYS A 277 3.58 -0.89 23.86
C LYS A 277 2.84 -0.41 25.11
N PRO A 278 2.29 0.81 25.21
CA PRO A 278 1.55 1.24 26.40
C PRO A 278 0.21 0.53 26.60
N PHE A 279 -0.33 -0.12 25.56
CA PHE A 279 -1.70 -0.62 25.53
C PHE A 279 -1.79 -2.14 25.45
N ILE A 280 -0.66 -2.83 25.22
CA ILE A 280 -0.63 -4.28 25.17
C ILE A 280 -0.70 -4.87 26.58
N THR A 281 -1.60 -5.83 26.76
CA THR A 281 -1.73 -6.63 27.97
C THR A 281 -1.57 -8.10 27.62
N SER A 282 -0.85 -8.85 28.45
CA SER A 282 -0.69 -10.30 28.31
C SER A 282 -0.32 -10.91 29.67
N PRO A 283 -0.78 -12.13 30.00
CA PRO A 283 -0.29 -12.87 31.15
C PRO A 283 1.24 -13.05 31.14
N LEU A 284 1.84 -13.16 29.94
CA LEU A 284 3.29 -13.31 29.77
C LEU A 284 4.06 -12.05 30.22
N ILE A 285 3.45 -10.88 30.01
CA ILE A 285 3.99 -9.59 30.46
C ILE A 285 3.81 -9.44 31.98
N ALA A 286 2.63 -9.79 32.50
CA ALA A 286 2.35 -9.73 33.93
C ALA A 286 3.25 -10.65 34.77
N GLN A 287 3.64 -11.81 34.21
CA GLN A 287 4.54 -12.77 34.85
C GLN A 287 6.03 -12.44 34.65
N GLY A 288 6.37 -11.38 33.91
CA GLY A 288 7.75 -11.00 33.63
C GLY A 288 8.50 -11.93 32.67
N ILE A 289 7.79 -12.82 31.96
CA ILE A 289 8.38 -13.79 31.02
C ILE A 289 8.82 -13.09 29.72
N ALA A 290 8.07 -12.09 29.28
CA ALA A 290 8.39 -11.29 28.09
C ALA A 290 8.06 -9.83 28.34
N THR A 291 8.83 -8.91 27.75
CA THR A 291 8.47 -7.49 27.78
C THR A 291 7.46 -7.17 26.68
N ALA A 292 6.67 -6.11 26.89
CA ALA A 292 5.73 -5.62 25.88
C ALA A 292 6.41 -5.30 24.53
N GLY A 293 7.64 -4.80 24.57
CA GLY A 293 8.39 -4.46 23.37
C GLY A 293 8.89 -5.68 22.60
N ASP A 294 9.42 -6.68 23.31
CA ASP A 294 9.87 -7.93 22.69
C ASP A 294 8.71 -8.65 22.01
N LEU A 295 7.57 -8.77 22.69
CA LEU A 295 6.38 -9.44 22.17
C LEU A 295 5.83 -8.72 20.93
N LEU A 296 5.72 -7.39 20.97
CA LEU A 296 5.25 -6.61 19.81
C LEU A 296 6.20 -6.68 18.62
N LEU A 297 7.52 -6.67 18.87
CA LEU A 297 8.51 -6.78 17.79
C LEU A 297 8.49 -8.19 17.19
N SER A 298 8.40 -9.25 18.01
CA SER A 298 8.23 -10.63 17.53
C SER A 298 6.98 -10.78 16.69
N PHE A 299 5.85 -10.23 17.17
CA PHE A 299 4.58 -10.20 16.44
C PHE A 299 4.72 -9.48 15.09
N SER A 300 5.30 -8.28 15.06
CA SER A 300 5.39 -7.49 13.83
C SER A 300 6.27 -8.18 12.78
N LEU A 301 7.39 -8.76 13.21
CA LEU A 301 8.32 -9.49 12.35
C LEU A 301 7.68 -10.75 11.75
N VAL A 302 7.04 -11.59 12.58
CA VAL A 302 6.43 -12.83 12.08
C VAL A 302 5.21 -12.55 11.21
N TRP A 303 4.40 -11.53 11.55
CA TRP A 303 3.28 -11.10 10.73
C TRP A 303 3.72 -10.59 9.36
N MET A 304 4.75 -9.75 9.32
CA MET A 304 5.35 -9.26 8.08
C MET A 304 5.92 -10.40 7.24
N LEU A 305 6.68 -11.31 7.86
CA LEU A 305 7.25 -12.49 7.19
C LEU A 305 6.16 -13.37 6.59
N ALA A 306 5.13 -13.72 7.36
CA ALA A 306 4.00 -14.51 6.90
C ALA A 306 3.30 -13.84 5.71
N ASN A 307 3.06 -12.52 5.79
CA ASN A 307 2.46 -11.75 4.72
C ASN A 307 3.31 -11.78 3.43
N TYR A 308 4.63 -11.64 3.54
CA TYR A 308 5.54 -11.72 2.39
C TYR A 308 5.63 -13.11 1.79
N ILE A 309 5.67 -14.16 2.62
CA ILE A 309 5.64 -15.55 2.14
C ILE A 309 4.34 -15.80 1.37
N MET A 310 3.19 -15.42 1.93
CA MET A 310 1.90 -15.61 1.26
C MET A 310 1.82 -14.86 -0.07
N LYS A 311 2.28 -13.61 -0.11
CA LYS A 311 2.39 -12.83 -1.36
C LYS A 311 3.30 -13.50 -2.38
N ALA A 312 4.46 -13.99 -1.95
CA ALA A 312 5.43 -14.65 -2.81
C ALA A 312 4.85 -15.94 -3.40
N VAL A 313 4.28 -16.80 -2.54
CA VAL A 313 3.64 -18.06 -2.94
C VAL A 313 2.49 -17.81 -3.91
N THR A 314 1.56 -16.91 -3.58
CA THR A 314 0.44 -16.56 -4.47
C THR A 314 0.93 -15.99 -5.79
N GLY A 315 1.90 -15.07 -5.77
CA GLY A 315 2.46 -14.50 -6.99
C GLY A 315 3.13 -15.55 -7.89
N VAL A 316 3.88 -16.49 -7.32
CA VAL A 316 4.51 -17.59 -8.06
C VAL A 316 3.47 -18.57 -8.62
N ILE A 317 2.41 -18.87 -7.88
CA ILE A 317 1.30 -19.70 -8.39
C ILE A 317 0.61 -18.97 -9.55
N CYS A 318 0.34 -17.67 -9.40
CA CYS A 318 -0.33 -16.85 -10.40
C CYS A 318 0.50 -16.63 -11.68
N LEU A 319 1.83 -16.74 -11.63
CA LEU A 319 2.69 -16.73 -12.83
C LEU A 319 2.31 -17.81 -13.85
N LYS A 320 1.70 -18.93 -13.42
CA LYS A 320 1.25 -19.98 -14.34
C LYS A 320 0.01 -19.60 -15.15
N PHE A 321 -0.79 -18.66 -14.64
CA PHE A 321 -2.05 -18.25 -15.23
C PHE A 321 -1.96 -16.93 -16.00
N VAL A 322 -0.81 -16.28 -15.96
CA VAL A 322 -0.54 -15.01 -16.64
C VAL A 322 0.61 -15.20 -17.62
N SER A 323 0.40 -14.87 -18.90
CA SER A 323 1.45 -15.01 -19.91
C SER A 323 2.70 -14.21 -19.51
N LYS A 324 3.86 -14.88 -19.50
CA LYS A 324 5.17 -14.26 -19.21
C LYS A 324 5.54 -13.20 -20.25
N ASP A 325 4.99 -13.29 -21.46
CA ASP A 325 5.26 -12.34 -22.53
C ASP A 325 4.69 -10.94 -22.23
N LEU A 326 3.69 -10.86 -21.33
CA LEU A 326 3.13 -9.60 -20.86
C LEU A 326 4.13 -8.76 -20.04
N PHE A 327 5.26 -9.30 -19.60
CA PHE A 327 6.28 -8.56 -18.83
C PHE A 327 7.63 -8.44 -19.54
N LYS A 328 7.78 -8.98 -20.75
CA LYS A 328 8.99 -8.76 -21.56
C LYS A 328 9.06 -7.29 -21.99
N THR A 329 10.20 -6.64 -21.81
CA THR A 329 10.46 -5.30 -22.36
C THR A 329 10.38 -5.39 -23.88
N GLY A 330 9.52 -4.58 -24.50
CA GLY A 330 9.21 -4.67 -25.92
C GLY A 330 10.45 -4.44 -26.79
N GLY A 331 10.99 -5.52 -27.31
CA GLY A 331 11.69 -5.58 -28.59
C GLY A 331 10.98 -6.66 -29.39
N GLU A 332 10.62 -6.36 -30.63
CA GLU A 332 9.80 -7.16 -31.55
C GLU A 332 8.28 -7.08 -31.30
N LYS A 333 7.71 -5.93 -31.68
CA LYS A 333 6.47 -6.00 -32.45
C LYS A 333 6.80 -6.80 -33.71
N LYS A 334 6.27 -8.02 -33.85
CA LYS A 334 6.21 -8.67 -35.16
C LYS A 334 5.36 -7.79 -36.07
N GLU A 335 6.00 -7.12 -37.03
CA GLU A 335 5.32 -6.70 -38.25
C GLU A 335 4.68 -7.95 -38.86
N GLY A 336 3.36 -7.94 -39.09
CA GLY A 336 2.69 -9.04 -39.77
C GLY A 336 1.38 -9.55 -39.16
N GLN A 337 0.58 -8.71 -38.50
CA GLN A 337 -0.86 -8.97 -38.42
C GLN A 337 -1.60 -7.75 -38.98
N SER A 338 -1.92 -7.87 -40.27
CA SER A 338 -2.80 -6.98 -41.01
C SER A 338 -4.17 -6.93 -40.34
N VAL A 339 -4.65 -5.71 -40.13
CA VAL A 339 -6.06 -5.41 -39.83
C VAL A 339 -6.88 -5.90 -41.02
N PRO A 340 -7.94 -6.71 -40.85
CA PRO A 340 -8.87 -7.00 -41.93
C PRO A 340 -9.61 -5.72 -42.31
N ASP A 341 -9.56 -5.42 -43.61
CA ASP A 341 -10.21 -4.28 -44.26
C ASP A 341 -11.73 -4.31 -44.03
N VAL A 342 -12.29 -3.27 -43.41
CA VAL A 342 -13.74 -3.16 -43.09
C VAL A 342 -14.51 -2.58 -44.29
N ALA A 343 -14.17 -3.01 -45.50
CA ALA A 343 -14.69 -2.43 -46.74
C ALA A 343 -15.57 -3.38 -47.58
N ALA A 344 -16.11 -4.46 -47.01
CA ALA A 344 -16.89 -5.44 -47.79
C ALA A 344 -18.17 -5.94 -47.11
N LEU A 345 -18.95 -5.04 -46.47
CA LEU A 345 -20.31 -5.34 -45.99
C LEU A 345 -21.31 -4.25 -46.40
N SER A 346 -21.28 -3.87 -47.68
CA SER A 346 -22.39 -3.19 -48.35
C SER A 346 -22.58 -3.82 -49.73
N GLY A 347 -23.35 -4.90 -49.77
CA GLY A 347 -23.71 -5.62 -50.98
C GLY A 347 -24.61 -6.80 -50.62
N ASP A 348 -25.88 -6.66 -51.00
CA ASP A 348 -26.92 -7.70 -51.09
C ASP A 348 -27.44 -8.31 -49.77
N LEU A 349 -28.43 -7.63 -49.16
CA LEU A 349 -29.83 -8.08 -49.05
C LEU A 349 -30.66 -7.11 -48.18
#